data_AF-A0A838SVG9-F1
#
_entry.id   AF-A0A838SVG9-F1
#
_cell.length_a   1.000
_cell.length_b   1.000
_cell.length_c   1.000
_cell.angle_alpha   90.00
_cell.angle_beta   90.00
_cell.angle_gamma   90.00
#
_symmetry.space_group_name_H-M   'P 1'
#
loop_
_entity.id
_entity.type
_entity.pdbx_description
1 polymer ?
#
loop_
_entity_poly.entity_id
_entity_poly.type
_entity_poly.pdbx_seq_one_letter_code
_entity_poly.pdbx_strand_id
1 'polypeptide(L)'
;MNPAPRLLVSTGPLLLSPLDWVFDTVAAAGYSGLELLVAHNPETRDPQRIAALSAASGLDVPVIHGPYMVLLRNVLGSGYIDKTRASLELATAMGAQTMVAHAPFRWERKARGWVVAEADGVADELGTTFAMENLFPVAGRNFYSVVTPAELSVFRNVVFDTSHFAVAGIDLFEAWNTLADRVVHLHVSDNFGNGKDSHAPIGTGILPLERFLGHVGASGYAGTITLELDCRAYLDSRDSLVGFLEGERRKAEDLFTGAGETSATTAPLGG
;
A
#
# COMPACT_ATOMS: atom_id res chain seq x y z
N MET A 1 24.15 9.79 1.77
CA MET A 1 23.29 8.86 1.01
C MET A 1 21.86 9.28 1.29
N ASN A 2 21.04 9.50 0.25
CA ASN A 2 19.62 9.75 0.48
C ASN A 2 19.03 8.48 1.12
N PRO A 3 18.15 8.60 2.13
CA PRO A 3 17.50 7.44 2.72
C PRO A 3 16.72 6.69 1.64
N ALA A 4 16.95 5.38 1.54
CA ALA A 4 16.23 4.52 0.61
C ALA A 4 14.78 4.31 1.07
N PRO A 5 13.83 4.05 0.15
CA PRO A 5 12.47 3.69 0.52
C PRO A 5 12.46 2.49 1.46
N ARG A 6 11.53 2.48 2.41
CA ARG A 6 11.34 1.33 3.30
C ARG A 6 10.31 0.38 2.73
N LEU A 7 10.71 -0.87 2.51
CA LEU A 7 9.83 -1.93 2.00
C LEU A 7 9.05 -2.63 3.13
N LEU A 8 7.76 -2.83 2.89
CA LEU A 8 6.75 -3.45 3.75
C LEU A 8 5.95 -4.48 2.94
N VAL A 9 5.04 -5.19 3.61
CA VAL A 9 4.06 -6.08 3.01
C VAL A 9 2.69 -5.83 3.62
N SER A 10 1.63 -5.92 2.80
CA SER A 10 0.25 -5.72 3.25
C SER A 10 -0.29 -6.97 3.93
N THR A 11 -0.98 -6.78 5.06
CA THR A 11 -1.78 -7.87 5.65
C THR A 11 -3.14 -8.05 4.96
N GLY A 12 -3.51 -7.17 4.03
CA GLY A 12 -4.80 -7.20 3.32
C GLY A 12 -5.11 -8.53 2.64
N PRO A 13 -4.20 -9.07 1.82
CA PRO A 13 -4.35 -10.40 1.21
C PRO A 13 -4.48 -11.56 2.21
N LEU A 14 -4.13 -11.33 3.48
CA LEU A 14 -4.12 -12.30 4.57
C LEU A 14 -5.24 -12.02 5.59
N LEU A 15 -6.28 -11.25 5.22
CA LEU A 15 -7.33 -10.78 6.14
C LEU A 15 -8.09 -11.89 6.90
N LEU A 16 -8.05 -13.14 6.40
CA LEU A 16 -8.70 -14.30 7.03
C LEU A 16 -7.75 -15.15 7.87
N SER A 17 -6.44 -14.85 7.85
CA SER A 17 -5.43 -15.59 8.60
C SER A 17 -5.30 -15.08 10.05
N PRO A 18 -4.93 -15.94 11.01
CA PRO A 18 -4.61 -15.51 12.37
C PRO A 18 -3.47 -14.49 12.38
N LEU A 19 -3.59 -13.44 13.18
CA LEU A 19 -2.67 -12.31 13.09
C LEU A 19 -1.26 -12.64 13.59
N ASP A 20 -1.15 -13.47 14.63
CA ASP A 20 0.13 -14.01 15.10
C ASP A 20 0.86 -14.80 14.01
N TRP A 21 0.14 -15.68 13.31
CA TRP A 21 0.67 -16.43 12.17
C TRP A 21 1.14 -15.51 11.04
N VAL A 22 0.42 -14.40 10.77
CA VAL A 22 0.82 -13.41 9.77
C VAL A 22 2.13 -12.73 10.17
N PHE A 23 2.24 -12.22 11.40
CA PHE A 23 3.48 -11.58 11.89
C PHE A 23 4.66 -12.56 11.84
N ASP A 24 4.48 -13.81 12.30
CA ASP A 24 5.52 -14.83 12.25
C ASP A 24 5.94 -15.17 10.81
N THR A 25 5.00 -15.18 9.86
CA THR A 25 5.27 -15.46 8.45
C THR A 25 6.03 -14.32 7.78
N VAL A 26 5.60 -13.08 8.01
CA VAL A 26 6.24 -11.87 7.47
C VAL A 26 7.67 -11.71 8.02
N ALA A 27 7.88 -11.99 9.32
CA ALA A 27 9.20 -11.95 9.93
C ALA A 27 10.13 -13.01 9.32
N ALA A 28 9.63 -14.23 9.11
CA ALA A 28 10.41 -15.29 8.45
C ALA A 28 10.74 -15.00 6.98
N ALA A 29 9.90 -14.23 6.27
CA ALA A 29 10.19 -13.76 4.92
C ALA A 29 11.23 -12.61 4.86
N GLY A 30 11.69 -12.13 6.03
CA GLY A 30 12.76 -11.16 6.17
C GLY A 30 12.33 -9.69 6.03
N TYR A 31 11.05 -9.39 6.18
CA TYR A 31 10.58 -8.00 6.27
C TYR A 31 10.96 -7.38 7.62
N SER A 32 11.03 -6.05 7.66
CA SER A 32 11.28 -5.28 8.89
C SER A 32 10.02 -4.62 9.48
N GLY A 33 8.92 -4.66 8.74
CA GLY A 33 7.65 -4.06 9.11
C GLY A 33 6.57 -4.46 8.12
N LEU A 34 5.32 -4.13 8.46
CA LEU A 34 4.15 -4.42 7.63
C LEU A 34 3.16 -3.26 7.62
N GLU A 35 2.31 -3.26 6.62
CA GLU A 35 1.10 -2.46 6.60
C GLU A 35 -0.05 -3.30 7.15
N LEU A 36 -0.68 -2.83 8.22
CA LEU A 36 -1.77 -3.54 8.87
C LEU A 36 -3.14 -3.04 8.37
N LEU A 37 -3.90 -3.93 7.73
CA LEU A 37 -5.30 -3.72 7.41
C LEU A 37 -6.17 -3.89 8.66
N VAL A 38 -6.90 -2.83 9.01
CA VAL A 38 -7.97 -2.89 10.01
C VAL A 38 -9.12 -3.73 9.47
N ALA A 39 -9.46 -4.82 10.14
CA ALA A 39 -10.39 -5.81 9.62
C ALA A 39 -11.42 -6.31 10.66
N HIS A 40 -12.18 -7.33 10.27
CA HIS A 40 -13.20 -7.95 11.13
C HIS A 40 -12.56 -8.66 12.33
N ASN A 41 -11.36 -9.23 12.20
CA ASN A 41 -10.57 -9.74 13.33
C ASN A 41 -10.34 -8.59 14.34
N PRO A 42 -10.88 -8.66 15.56
CA PRO A 42 -10.72 -7.59 16.56
C PRO A 42 -9.26 -7.36 16.97
N GLU A 43 -8.36 -8.33 16.81
CA GLU A 43 -6.94 -8.14 17.10
C GLU A 43 -6.30 -7.04 16.24
N THR A 44 -6.80 -6.83 15.00
CA THR A 44 -6.35 -5.74 14.11
C THR A 44 -6.73 -4.34 14.64
N ARG A 45 -7.54 -4.27 15.70
CA ARG A 45 -8.04 -3.05 16.34
C ARG A 45 -7.60 -2.92 17.80
N ASP A 46 -6.68 -3.76 18.24
CA ASP A 46 -6.16 -3.77 19.60
C ASP A 46 -4.68 -3.33 19.60
N PRO A 47 -4.39 -2.06 19.95
CA PRO A 47 -3.02 -1.56 20.00
C PRO A 47 -2.10 -2.34 20.92
N GLN A 48 -2.60 -2.90 22.02
CA GLN A 48 -1.78 -3.68 22.96
C GLN A 48 -1.40 -5.02 22.34
N ARG A 49 -2.34 -5.67 21.64
CA ARG A 49 -2.08 -6.90 20.90
C ARG A 49 -1.06 -6.68 19.79
N ILE A 50 -1.21 -5.61 19.00
CA ILE A 50 -0.24 -5.26 17.95
C ILE A 50 1.14 -4.98 18.53
N ALA A 51 1.24 -4.18 19.60
CA ALA A 51 2.51 -3.92 20.26
C ALA A 51 3.20 -5.20 20.76
N ALA A 52 2.43 -6.17 21.30
CA ALA A 52 2.96 -7.46 21.74
C ALA A 52 3.46 -8.31 20.57
N LEU A 53 2.73 -8.35 19.44
CA LEU A 53 3.15 -9.06 18.23
C LEU A 53 4.39 -8.43 17.61
N SER A 54 4.45 -7.10 17.55
CA SER A 54 5.63 -6.36 17.11
C SER A 54 6.86 -6.66 17.97
N ALA A 55 6.71 -6.67 19.30
CA ALA A 55 7.81 -6.99 20.21
C ALA A 55 8.30 -8.45 20.05
N ALA A 56 7.40 -9.40 19.77
CA ALA A 56 7.75 -10.81 19.61
C ALA A 56 8.41 -11.13 18.26
N SER A 57 7.96 -10.47 17.19
CA SER A 57 8.41 -10.73 15.82
C SER A 57 9.55 -9.83 15.35
N GLY A 58 9.75 -8.67 16.00
CA GLY A 58 10.68 -7.63 15.56
C GLY A 58 10.14 -6.77 14.41
N LEU A 59 8.88 -6.94 14.00
CA LEU A 59 8.23 -6.13 12.97
C LEU A 59 7.53 -4.93 13.60
N ASP A 60 7.73 -3.73 13.06
CA ASP A 60 6.87 -2.58 13.38
C ASP A 60 5.71 -2.44 12.38
N VAL A 61 4.79 -1.53 12.69
CA VAL A 61 3.59 -1.26 11.88
C VAL A 61 3.54 0.24 11.54
N PRO A 62 4.37 0.70 10.58
CA PRO A 62 4.45 2.12 10.24
C PRO A 62 3.24 2.61 9.44
N VAL A 63 2.44 1.71 8.86
CA VAL A 63 1.28 2.03 8.02
C VAL A 63 0.05 1.25 8.50
N ILE A 64 -1.06 1.96 8.64
CA ILE A 64 -2.37 1.41 8.98
C ILE A 64 -3.32 1.64 7.82
N HIS A 65 -3.96 0.59 7.34
CA HIS A 65 -4.94 0.68 6.27
C HIS A 65 -6.35 0.63 6.85
N GLY A 66 -7.15 1.67 6.61
CA GLY A 66 -8.49 1.79 7.18
C GLY A 66 -9.53 0.83 6.55
N PRO A 67 -10.60 0.47 7.25
CA PRO A 67 -11.53 -0.57 6.81
C PRO A 67 -12.57 -0.06 5.78
N TYR A 68 -12.12 0.31 4.59
CA TYR A 68 -12.97 0.93 3.56
C TYR A 68 -13.50 -0.03 2.50
N MET A 69 -12.93 -1.22 2.38
CA MET A 69 -13.43 -2.27 1.50
C MET A 69 -14.91 -2.57 1.78
N VAL A 70 -15.68 -2.92 0.74
CA VAL A 70 -17.13 -3.19 0.88
C VAL A 70 -17.43 -4.25 1.94
N LEU A 71 -16.59 -5.29 2.04
CA LEU A 71 -16.72 -6.36 3.04
C LEU A 71 -16.40 -5.89 4.47
N LEU A 72 -15.63 -4.81 4.62
CA LEU A 72 -15.24 -4.19 5.90
C LEU A 72 -16.07 -2.96 6.25
N ARG A 73 -17.12 -2.64 5.47
CA ARG A 73 -17.88 -1.40 5.58
C ARG A 73 -18.44 -1.08 6.98
N ASN A 74 -18.64 -2.10 7.83
CA ASN A 74 -19.17 -1.95 9.19
C ASN A 74 -18.09 -1.98 10.29
N VAL A 75 -16.82 -2.25 9.96
CA VAL A 75 -15.71 -2.19 10.91
C VAL A 75 -15.42 -0.73 11.22
N LEU A 76 -15.31 -0.40 12.52
CA LEU A 76 -15.26 0.99 13.04
C LEU A 76 -16.49 1.84 12.69
N GLY A 77 -17.64 1.20 12.41
CA GLY A 77 -18.90 1.88 12.08
C GLY A 77 -19.12 2.09 10.58
N SER A 78 -20.32 2.56 10.23
CA SER A 78 -20.75 2.74 8.82
C SER A 78 -20.57 4.16 8.29
N GLY A 79 -20.41 5.15 9.16
CA GLY A 79 -20.18 6.54 8.77
C GLY A 79 -18.73 6.77 8.35
N TYR A 80 -18.51 7.29 7.13
CA TYR A 80 -17.17 7.52 6.59
C TYR A 80 -16.30 8.41 7.50
N ILE A 81 -16.84 9.53 7.97
CA ILE A 81 -16.09 10.52 8.76
C ILE A 81 -15.68 9.93 10.11
N ASP A 82 -16.64 9.37 10.84
CA ASP A 82 -16.39 8.79 12.17
C ASP A 82 -15.43 7.59 12.08
N LYS A 83 -15.58 6.75 11.05
CA LYS A 83 -14.63 5.67 10.74
C LYS A 83 -13.22 6.19 10.49
N THR A 84 -13.09 7.27 9.72
CA THR A 84 -11.78 7.85 9.39
C THR A 84 -11.12 8.41 10.64
N ARG A 85 -11.88 9.11 11.50
CA ARG A 85 -11.39 9.58 12.81
C ARG A 85 -10.93 8.42 13.70
N ALA A 86 -11.74 7.38 13.83
CA ALA A 86 -11.38 6.18 14.60
C ALA A 86 -10.15 5.47 14.02
N SER A 87 -9.97 5.48 12.70
CA SER A 87 -8.80 4.88 12.05
C SER A 87 -7.53 5.70 12.30
N LEU A 88 -7.61 7.05 12.33
CA LEU A 88 -6.50 7.93 12.71
C LEU A 88 -6.12 7.76 14.18
N GLU A 89 -7.10 7.67 15.08
CA GLU A 89 -6.88 7.40 16.50
C GLU A 89 -6.18 6.05 16.71
N LEU A 90 -6.62 5.02 15.98
CA LEU A 90 -6.01 3.69 16.02
C LEU A 90 -4.57 3.72 15.50
N ALA A 91 -4.34 4.40 14.38
CA ALA A 91 -3.00 4.57 13.81
C ALA A 91 -2.05 5.24 14.82
N THR A 92 -2.53 6.29 15.48
CA THR A 92 -1.78 7.00 16.53
C THR A 92 -1.49 6.09 17.72
N ALA A 93 -2.49 5.34 18.19
CA ALA A 93 -2.32 4.42 19.32
C ALA A 93 -1.34 3.27 19.02
N MET A 94 -1.20 2.88 17.75
CA MET A 94 -0.23 1.88 17.29
C MET A 94 1.14 2.48 16.92
N GLY A 95 1.29 3.81 16.97
CA GLY A 95 2.52 4.49 16.56
C GLY A 95 2.76 4.50 15.05
N ALA A 96 1.71 4.28 14.25
CA ALA A 96 1.81 4.29 12.80
C ALA A 96 1.96 5.71 12.25
N GLN A 97 2.85 5.87 11.29
CA GLN A 97 3.20 7.14 10.67
C GLN A 97 2.16 7.57 9.62
N THR A 98 1.52 6.60 8.97
CA THR A 98 0.55 6.82 7.89
C THR A 98 -0.71 6.00 8.12
N MET A 99 -1.86 6.63 7.90
CA MET A 99 -3.17 6.00 7.82
C MET A 99 -3.69 6.13 6.38
N VAL A 100 -3.84 4.99 5.70
CA VAL A 100 -4.33 4.88 4.33
C VAL A 100 -5.85 4.90 4.31
N ALA A 101 -6.41 5.78 3.49
CA ALA A 101 -7.83 5.90 3.27
C ALA A 101 -8.23 5.75 1.81
N HIS A 102 -9.33 5.05 1.59
CA HIS A 102 -10.03 5.03 0.31
C HIS A 102 -10.99 6.21 0.22
N ALA A 103 -11.10 6.81 -0.96
CA ALA A 103 -12.00 7.94 -1.14
C ALA A 103 -13.48 7.57 -0.93
N PRO A 104 -14.33 8.50 -0.44
CA PRO A 104 -15.77 8.31 -0.41
C PRO A 104 -16.35 8.12 -1.82
N PHE A 105 -17.55 7.58 -1.91
CA PHE A 105 -18.29 7.51 -3.17
C PHE A 105 -18.65 8.91 -3.69
N ARG A 106 -18.82 9.05 -5.00
CA ARG A 106 -19.10 10.35 -5.65
C ARG A 106 -20.37 11.05 -5.11
N TRP A 107 -21.38 10.29 -4.66
CA TRP A 107 -22.62 10.84 -4.09
C TRP A 107 -22.48 11.27 -2.62
N GLU A 108 -21.42 10.89 -1.91
CA GLU A 108 -21.21 11.20 -0.49
C GLU A 108 -20.61 12.59 -0.30
N ARG A 109 -21.34 13.63 -0.75
CA ARG A 109 -20.85 15.02 -0.79
C ARG A 109 -20.28 15.52 0.54
N LYS A 110 -20.91 15.18 1.67
CA LYS A 110 -20.44 15.57 3.00
C LYS A 110 -19.07 14.96 3.32
N ALA A 111 -18.91 13.65 3.08
CA ALA A 111 -17.64 12.97 3.32
C ALA A 111 -16.54 13.49 2.40
N ARG A 112 -16.84 13.74 1.12
CA ARG A 112 -15.89 14.31 0.16
C ARG A 112 -15.42 15.71 0.54
N GLY A 113 -16.33 16.58 0.97
CA GLY A 113 -15.97 17.90 1.48
C GLY A 113 -15.07 17.81 2.71
N TRP A 114 -15.41 16.92 3.64
CA TRP A 114 -14.66 16.71 4.86
C TRP A 114 -13.23 16.20 4.64
N VAL A 115 -13.04 15.19 3.76
CA VAL A 115 -11.67 14.65 3.50
C VAL A 115 -10.73 15.67 2.89
N VAL A 116 -11.24 16.60 2.08
CA VAL A 116 -10.41 17.66 1.46
C VAL A 116 -10.17 18.81 2.44
N ALA A 117 -11.15 19.17 3.26
CA ALA A 117 -11.08 20.37 4.09
C ALA A 117 -10.54 20.14 5.51
N GLU A 118 -10.73 18.96 6.08
CA GLU A 118 -10.54 18.74 7.53
C GLU A 118 -9.65 17.54 7.87
N ALA A 119 -9.59 16.48 7.04
CA ALA A 119 -8.93 15.23 7.43
C ALA A 119 -7.44 15.39 7.77
N ASP A 120 -6.69 16.19 6.98
CA ASP A 120 -5.29 16.48 7.26
C ASP A 120 -5.11 17.18 8.61
N GLY A 121 -5.98 18.13 8.95
CA GLY A 121 -5.90 18.84 10.24
C GLY A 121 -6.13 17.92 11.44
N VAL A 122 -7.04 16.96 11.30
CA VAL A 122 -7.27 15.93 12.33
C VAL A 122 -6.07 15.00 12.47
N ALA A 123 -5.45 14.61 11.35
CA ALA A 123 -4.25 13.78 11.36
C ALA A 123 -3.06 14.51 11.99
N ASP A 124 -2.87 15.80 11.65
CA ASP A 124 -1.86 16.68 12.22
C ASP A 124 -2.01 16.79 13.76
N GLU A 125 -3.25 16.97 14.27
CA GLU A 125 -3.55 17.00 15.71
C GLU A 125 -3.21 15.68 16.43
N LEU A 126 -3.34 14.56 15.73
CA LEU A 126 -3.06 13.22 16.25
C LEU A 126 -1.60 12.79 16.03
N GLY A 127 -0.81 13.56 15.27
CA GLY A 127 0.60 13.25 14.99
C GLY A 127 0.79 12.08 14.02
N THR A 128 -0.15 11.87 13.09
CA THR A 128 -0.07 10.86 12.03
C THR A 128 -0.35 11.49 10.66
N THR A 129 -0.10 10.76 9.58
CA THR A 129 -0.35 11.23 8.21
C THR A 129 -1.63 10.61 7.66
N PHE A 130 -2.59 11.44 7.26
CA PHE A 130 -3.71 11.00 6.43
C PHE A 130 -3.26 10.91 4.97
N ALA A 131 -3.37 9.74 4.34
CA ALA A 131 -2.97 9.53 2.95
C ALA A 131 -4.14 8.95 2.14
N MET A 132 -4.43 9.58 1.00
CA MET A 132 -5.52 9.16 0.11
C MET A 132 -5.01 8.27 -1.01
N GLU A 133 -5.62 7.09 -1.15
CA GLU A 133 -5.28 6.12 -2.19
C GLU A 133 -6.06 6.35 -3.50
N ASN A 134 -5.41 6.19 -4.65
CA ASN A 134 -6.13 6.09 -5.92
C ASN A 134 -6.91 4.80 -5.99
N LEU A 135 -8.20 4.87 -6.29
CA LEU A 135 -9.03 3.71 -6.53
C LEU A 135 -9.20 3.51 -8.03
N PHE A 136 -9.98 2.50 -8.41
CA PHE A 136 -10.16 2.11 -9.79
C PHE A 136 -11.64 2.09 -10.22
N PRO A 137 -11.92 2.17 -11.52
CA PRO A 137 -13.26 1.98 -12.06
C PRO A 137 -13.75 0.55 -11.80
N VAL A 138 -14.97 0.40 -11.29
CA VAL A 138 -15.61 -0.93 -11.14
C VAL A 138 -16.53 -1.13 -12.33
N ALA A 139 -16.29 -2.18 -13.13
CA ALA A 139 -17.00 -2.43 -14.39
C ALA A 139 -17.00 -1.20 -15.33
N GLY A 140 -15.86 -0.52 -15.42
CA GLY A 140 -15.67 0.67 -16.25
C GLY A 140 -16.36 1.94 -15.73
N ARG A 141 -16.87 1.94 -14.49
CA ARG A 141 -17.54 3.09 -13.88
C ARG A 141 -16.81 3.57 -12.62
N ASN A 142 -16.62 4.89 -12.51
CA ASN A 142 -16.01 5.52 -11.35
C ASN A 142 -17.08 5.75 -10.27
N PHE A 143 -17.23 4.79 -9.36
CA PHE A 143 -18.10 4.95 -8.19
C PHE A 143 -17.42 5.77 -7.09
N TYR A 144 -16.10 5.60 -6.95
CA TYR A 144 -15.26 6.35 -6.05
C TYR A 144 -14.92 7.73 -6.62
N SER A 145 -14.59 8.66 -5.73
CA SER A 145 -14.32 10.05 -6.11
C SER A 145 -12.88 10.36 -6.49
N VAL A 146 -11.98 9.40 -6.33
CA VAL A 146 -10.54 9.56 -6.53
C VAL A 146 -10.03 8.35 -7.31
N VAL A 147 -9.84 8.53 -8.62
CA VAL A 147 -9.36 7.48 -9.55
C VAL A 147 -8.19 7.99 -10.38
N THR A 148 -8.25 9.25 -10.80
CA THR A 148 -7.23 9.85 -11.68
C THR A 148 -6.17 10.63 -10.90
N PRO A 149 -4.94 10.79 -11.41
CA PRO A 149 -3.91 11.62 -10.78
C PRO A 149 -4.37 13.06 -10.48
N ALA A 150 -5.18 13.66 -11.36
CA ALA A 150 -5.74 14.98 -11.12
C ALA A 150 -6.71 15.00 -9.92
N GLU A 151 -7.54 13.96 -9.76
CA GLU A 151 -8.41 13.83 -8.57
C GLU A 151 -7.60 13.58 -7.29
N LEU A 152 -6.45 12.92 -7.36
CA LEU A 152 -5.53 12.73 -6.23
C LEU A 152 -4.77 14.01 -5.85
N SER A 153 -4.42 14.85 -6.82
CA SER A 153 -3.57 16.03 -6.59
C SER A 153 -4.14 17.07 -5.62
N VAL A 154 -5.44 16.98 -5.29
CA VAL A 154 -6.09 17.85 -4.30
C VAL A 154 -5.70 17.50 -2.86
N PHE A 155 -5.18 16.29 -2.62
CA PHE A 155 -4.76 15.84 -1.30
C PHE A 155 -3.29 16.19 -1.03
N ARG A 156 -2.97 16.44 0.25
CA ARG A 156 -1.60 16.76 0.68
C ARG A 156 -0.69 15.54 0.56
N ASN A 157 -1.18 14.38 1.00
CA ASN A 157 -0.45 13.12 1.00
C ASN A 157 -1.25 12.07 0.25
N VAL A 158 -0.58 11.30 -0.61
CA VAL A 158 -1.23 10.28 -1.42
C VAL A 158 -0.56 8.92 -1.30
N VAL A 159 -1.37 7.87 -1.44
CA VAL A 159 -0.93 6.50 -1.66
C VAL A 159 -1.04 6.22 -3.15
N PHE A 160 0.09 5.82 -3.75
CA PHE A 160 0.16 5.48 -5.17
C PHE A 160 0.03 3.96 -5.32
N ASP A 161 -1.14 3.49 -5.74
CA ASP A 161 -1.41 2.10 -6.07
C ASP A 161 -1.21 1.85 -7.57
N THR A 162 -0.25 0.98 -7.86
CA THR A 162 0.16 0.59 -9.22
C THR A 162 -0.89 -0.26 -9.95
N SER A 163 -1.54 -1.21 -9.28
CA SER A 163 -2.54 -2.09 -9.89
C SER A 163 -3.83 -1.33 -10.19
N HIS A 164 -4.24 -0.40 -9.32
CA HIS A 164 -5.40 0.45 -9.53
C HIS A 164 -5.23 1.37 -10.75
N PHE A 165 -4.04 1.93 -10.97
CA PHE A 165 -3.76 2.69 -12.20
C PHE A 165 -3.79 1.81 -13.46
N ALA A 166 -3.34 0.56 -13.37
CA ALA A 166 -3.48 -0.39 -14.48
C ALA A 166 -4.95 -0.60 -14.85
N VAL A 167 -5.82 -0.80 -13.86
CA VAL A 167 -7.27 -0.96 -14.08
C VAL A 167 -7.91 0.31 -14.64
N ALA A 168 -7.43 1.48 -14.21
CA ALA A 168 -7.88 2.77 -14.73
C ALA A 168 -7.34 3.08 -16.14
N GLY A 169 -6.39 2.29 -16.66
CA GLY A 169 -5.73 2.54 -17.95
C GLY A 169 -4.81 3.77 -17.93
N ILE A 170 -4.22 4.07 -16.78
CA ILE A 170 -3.36 5.24 -16.55
C ILE A 170 -1.90 4.81 -16.50
N ASP A 171 -1.05 5.52 -17.24
CA ASP A 171 0.39 5.26 -17.26
C ASP A 171 1.05 5.65 -15.92
N LEU A 172 1.92 4.76 -15.40
CA LEU A 172 2.54 4.98 -14.10
C LEU A 172 3.49 6.19 -14.08
N PHE A 173 4.19 6.48 -15.18
CA PHE A 173 5.10 7.62 -15.25
C PHE A 173 4.31 8.94 -15.41
N GLU A 174 3.21 8.94 -16.15
CA GLU A 174 2.29 10.09 -16.21
C GLU A 174 1.71 10.40 -14.82
N ALA A 175 1.23 9.38 -14.12
CA ALA A 175 0.72 9.52 -12.76
C ALA A 175 1.80 10.02 -11.80
N TRP A 176 3.01 9.45 -11.87
CA TRP A 176 4.14 9.85 -11.02
C TRP A 176 4.56 11.30 -11.25
N ASN A 177 4.68 11.74 -12.50
CA ASN A 177 4.99 13.14 -12.83
C ASN A 177 3.98 14.13 -12.24
N THR A 178 2.74 13.70 -12.03
CA THR A 178 1.68 14.52 -11.46
C THR A 178 1.68 14.51 -9.92
N LEU A 179 2.11 13.41 -9.31
CA LEU A 179 1.88 13.13 -7.89
C LEU A 179 3.14 13.04 -7.03
N ALA A 180 4.34 12.89 -7.62
CA ALA A 180 5.55 12.49 -6.90
C ALA A 180 5.89 13.34 -5.67
N ASP A 181 5.55 14.64 -5.69
CA ASP A 181 5.77 15.57 -4.57
C ASP A 181 4.86 15.31 -3.35
N ARG A 182 3.79 14.53 -3.55
CA ARG A 182 2.75 14.21 -2.55
C ARG A 182 2.73 12.75 -2.16
N VAL A 183 3.41 11.88 -2.92
CA VAL A 183 3.44 10.44 -2.62
C VAL A 183 4.17 10.25 -1.30
N VAL A 184 3.46 9.74 -0.30
CA VAL A 184 4.04 9.35 1.00
C VAL A 184 4.16 7.83 1.11
N HIS A 185 3.36 7.09 0.35
CA HIS A 185 3.32 5.64 0.37
C HIS A 185 3.02 5.07 -1.03
N LEU A 186 3.58 3.90 -1.36
CA LEU A 186 3.23 3.17 -2.58
C LEU A 186 2.65 1.79 -2.22
N HIS A 187 1.57 1.40 -2.88
CA HIS A 187 1.16 0.01 -2.99
C HIS A 187 1.66 -0.55 -4.33
N VAL A 188 2.52 -1.55 -4.24
CA VAL A 188 3.21 -2.13 -5.39
C VAL A 188 2.73 -3.55 -5.62
N SER A 189 2.17 -3.74 -6.80
CA SER A 189 1.85 -5.04 -7.38
C SER A 189 1.74 -4.91 -8.89
N ASP A 190 1.90 -6.02 -9.59
CA ASP A 190 1.67 -6.05 -11.02
C ASP A 190 0.18 -6.21 -11.32
N ASN A 191 -0.21 -6.08 -12.58
CA ASN A 191 -1.58 -6.30 -13.00
C ASN A 191 -1.63 -7.13 -14.28
N PHE A 192 -2.54 -8.11 -14.37
CA PHE A 192 -2.66 -8.97 -15.56
C PHE A 192 -3.30 -8.27 -16.78
N GLY A 193 -3.74 -7.02 -16.67
CA GLY A 193 -4.34 -6.27 -17.77
C GLY A 193 -5.73 -6.77 -18.19
N ASN A 194 -6.41 -7.52 -17.33
CA ASN A 194 -7.71 -8.13 -17.62
C ASN A 194 -8.91 -7.29 -17.14
N GLY A 195 -8.67 -6.01 -16.83
CA GLY A 195 -9.68 -5.07 -16.34
C GLY A 195 -10.12 -5.33 -14.89
N LYS A 196 -9.36 -6.12 -14.14
CA LYS A 196 -9.55 -6.36 -12.71
C LYS A 196 -8.30 -5.98 -11.95
N ASP A 197 -8.51 -5.58 -10.72
CA ASP A 197 -7.44 -5.40 -9.77
C ASP A 197 -6.93 -6.78 -9.32
N SER A 198 -5.78 -7.19 -9.86
CA SER A 198 -5.29 -8.56 -9.71
C SER A 198 -4.19 -8.72 -8.68
N HIS A 199 -3.55 -7.61 -8.26
CA HIS A 199 -2.43 -7.63 -7.32
C HIS A 199 -1.38 -8.72 -7.65
N ALA A 200 -0.99 -8.80 -8.92
CA ALA A 200 -0.17 -9.89 -9.42
C ALA A 200 1.28 -9.77 -8.90
N PRO A 201 2.02 -10.89 -8.79
CA PRO A 201 3.45 -10.86 -8.46
C PRO A 201 4.26 -10.00 -9.43
N ILE A 202 5.34 -9.38 -8.94
CA ILE A 202 6.20 -8.50 -9.71
C ILE A 202 6.78 -9.24 -10.94
N GLY A 203 6.55 -8.67 -12.12
CA GLY A 203 7.06 -9.17 -13.40
C GLY A 203 6.20 -10.25 -14.04
N THR A 204 4.98 -10.46 -13.54
CA THR A 204 4.02 -11.45 -14.09
C THR A 204 2.86 -10.83 -14.85
N GLY A 205 2.73 -9.51 -14.81
CA GLY A 205 1.67 -8.75 -15.46
C GLY A 205 2.17 -7.84 -16.57
N ILE A 206 1.45 -6.74 -16.79
CA ILE A 206 1.66 -5.81 -17.90
C ILE A 206 2.35 -4.51 -17.48
N LEU A 207 2.55 -4.27 -16.18
CA LEU A 207 3.09 -3.01 -15.71
C LEU A 207 4.62 -2.96 -15.86
N PRO A 208 5.20 -1.81 -16.23
CA PRO A 208 6.65 -1.66 -16.37
C PRO A 208 7.35 -1.49 -14.99
N LEU A 209 7.06 -2.37 -14.02
CA LEU A 209 7.47 -2.20 -12.62
C LEU A 209 8.99 -2.11 -12.44
N GLU A 210 9.79 -2.84 -13.22
CA GLU A 210 11.25 -2.74 -13.16
C GLU A 210 11.72 -1.31 -13.43
N ARG A 211 11.27 -0.73 -14.56
CA ARG A 211 11.62 0.65 -14.93
C ARG A 211 11.02 1.67 -13.96
N PHE A 212 9.81 1.40 -13.48
CA PHE A 212 9.10 2.32 -12.58
C PHE A 212 9.75 2.37 -11.20
N LEU A 213 10.02 1.22 -10.56
CA LEU A 213 10.65 1.19 -9.24
C LEU A 213 12.11 1.67 -9.29
N GLY A 214 12.83 1.41 -10.37
CA GLY A 214 14.14 2.02 -10.60
C GLY A 214 14.06 3.55 -10.69
N HIS A 215 13.03 4.08 -11.38
CA HIS A 215 12.77 5.52 -11.42
C HIS A 215 12.43 6.11 -10.04
N VAL A 216 11.59 5.44 -9.25
CA VAL A 216 11.26 5.83 -7.87
C VAL A 216 12.50 5.85 -6.98
N GLY A 217 13.34 4.83 -7.05
CA GLY A 217 14.61 4.79 -6.32
C GLY A 217 15.55 5.94 -6.69
N ALA A 218 15.65 6.25 -7.98
CA ALA A 218 16.48 7.34 -8.50
C ALA A 218 15.91 8.75 -8.20
N SER A 219 14.61 8.88 -7.91
CA SER A 219 13.98 10.18 -7.63
C SER A 219 14.29 10.72 -6.23
N GLY A 220 14.97 9.92 -5.38
CA GLY A 220 15.20 10.27 -3.98
C GLY A 220 13.96 10.10 -3.09
N TYR A 221 12.95 9.36 -3.55
CA TYR A 221 11.80 8.98 -2.73
C TYR A 221 12.28 8.22 -1.48
N ALA A 222 11.78 8.62 -0.31
CA ALA A 222 12.22 8.12 0.99
C ALA A 222 11.06 7.67 1.90
N GLY A 223 9.86 7.54 1.33
CA GLY A 223 8.69 7.02 2.04
C GLY A 223 8.69 5.50 2.12
N THR A 224 7.50 4.94 2.31
CA THR A 224 7.29 3.50 2.43
C THR A 224 6.73 2.89 1.15
N ILE A 225 7.12 1.67 0.83
CA ILE A 225 6.57 0.85 -0.26
C ILE A 225 5.99 -0.40 0.37
N THR A 226 4.71 -0.68 0.16
CA THR A 226 4.07 -1.94 0.56
C THR A 226 3.90 -2.83 -0.66
N LEU A 227 4.30 -4.10 -0.56
CA LEU A 227 3.87 -5.12 -1.50
C LEU A 227 2.46 -5.60 -1.14
N GLU A 228 1.49 -5.34 -2.02
CA GLU A 228 0.11 -5.83 -1.87
C GLU A 228 -0.16 -6.89 -2.93
N LEU A 229 0.05 -8.16 -2.58
CA LEU A 229 0.12 -9.26 -3.54
C LEU A 229 -0.99 -10.28 -3.32
N ASP A 230 -1.53 -10.83 -4.39
CA ASP A 230 -2.42 -11.99 -4.31
C ASP A 230 -1.67 -13.22 -3.81
N CYS A 231 -1.85 -13.53 -2.53
CA CYS A 231 -1.20 -14.64 -1.86
C CYS A 231 -1.95 -15.98 -2.02
N ARG A 232 -3.14 -16.03 -2.64
CA ARG A 232 -4.05 -17.20 -2.57
C ARG A 232 -3.41 -18.52 -3.00
N ALA A 233 -2.53 -18.48 -3.99
CA ALA A 233 -1.83 -19.67 -4.50
C ALA A 233 -0.77 -20.24 -3.53
N TYR A 234 -0.41 -19.49 -2.49
CA TYR A 234 0.69 -19.79 -1.56
C TYR A 234 0.21 -19.97 -0.11
N LEU A 235 -1.10 -19.99 0.14
CA LEU A 235 -1.69 -20.16 1.47
C LEU A 235 -1.82 -21.64 1.90
N ASP A 236 -1.35 -22.57 1.09
CA ASP A 236 -1.41 -24.00 1.37
C ASP A 236 -0.49 -24.42 2.54
N SER A 237 0.64 -23.72 2.70
CA SER A 237 1.54 -23.88 3.84
C SER A 237 2.24 -22.57 4.18
N ARG A 238 2.69 -22.44 5.44
CA ARG A 238 3.48 -21.29 5.86
C ARG A 238 4.77 -21.15 5.07
N ASP A 239 5.47 -22.24 4.80
CA ASP A 239 6.76 -22.21 4.09
C ASP A 239 6.59 -21.78 2.63
N SER A 240 5.48 -22.16 1.99
CA SER A 240 5.09 -21.69 0.65
C SER A 240 4.91 -20.17 0.63
N LEU A 241 4.14 -19.62 1.59
CA LEU A 241 3.95 -18.18 1.70
C LEU A 241 5.26 -17.43 2.03
N VAL A 242 6.07 -17.97 2.96
CA VAL A 242 7.38 -17.37 3.30
C VAL A 242 8.27 -17.29 2.06
N GLY A 243 8.42 -18.38 1.30
CA GLY A 243 9.25 -18.40 0.11
C GLY A 243 8.75 -17.46 -0.98
N PHE A 244 7.43 -17.35 -1.16
CA PHE A 244 6.82 -16.39 -2.08
C PHE A 244 7.13 -14.94 -1.65
N LEU A 245 6.81 -14.58 -0.41
CA LEU A 245 7.00 -13.22 0.09
C LEU A 245 8.48 -12.80 0.14
N GLU A 246 9.38 -13.73 0.47
CA GLU A 246 10.84 -13.49 0.44
C GLU A 246 11.33 -13.23 -0.98
N GLY A 247 10.87 -14.01 -1.95
CA GLY A 247 11.21 -13.82 -3.36
C GLY A 247 10.75 -12.47 -3.89
N GLU A 248 9.52 -12.08 -3.60
CA GLU A 248 8.95 -10.78 -4.02
C GLU A 248 9.64 -9.61 -3.32
N ARG A 249 10.00 -9.76 -2.04
CA ARG A 249 10.79 -8.77 -1.28
C ARG A 249 12.12 -8.49 -1.97
N ARG A 250 12.88 -9.55 -2.29
CA ARG A 250 14.21 -9.44 -2.93
C ARG A 250 14.11 -8.78 -4.30
N LYS A 251 13.14 -9.20 -5.12
CA LYS A 251 12.87 -8.56 -6.42
C LYS A 251 12.64 -7.06 -6.25
N ALA A 252 11.76 -6.66 -5.34
CA ALA A 252 11.45 -5.25 -5.12
C ALA A 252 12.70 -4.47 -4.66
N GLU A 253 13.44 -4.97 -3.67
CA GLU A 253 14.68 -4.37 -3.18
C GLU A 253 15.72 -4.15 -4.29
N ASP A 254 15.93 -5.15 -5.15
CA ASP A 254 16.87 -5.04 -6.27
C ASP A 254 16.49 -3.94 -7.26
N LEU A 255 15.18 -3.70 -7.45
CA LEU A 255 14.65 -2.75 -8.42
C LEU A 255 14.81 -1.28 -7.97
N PHE A 256 14.49 -0.94 -6.72
CA PHE A 256 14.60 0.47 -6.25
C PHE A 256 15.95 0.82 -5.63
N THR A 257 16.83 -0.15 -5.37
CA THR A 257 18.22 0.13 -4.96
C THR A 257 19.18 0.26 -6.15
N GLY A 258 18.73 -0.04 -7.37
CA GLY A 258 19.56 0.00 -8.58
C GLY A 258 20.54 -1.17 -8.70
N ALA A 259 20.45 -2.19 -7.84
CA ALA A 259 21.30 -3.37 -7.91
C ALA A 259 21.08 -4.18 -9.20
N GLY A 260 19.87 -4.09 -9.79
CA GLY A 260 19.50 -4.77 -11.04
C GLY A 260 20.25 -4.31 -12.30
N GLU A 261 20.86 -3.12 -12.33
CA GLU A 261 21.56 -2.62 -13.53
C GLU A 261 22.96 -3.25 -13.72
N THR A 262 23.49 -4.00 -12.74
CA THR A 262 24.87 -4.52 -12.80
C THR A 262 25.07 -5.79 -13.64
N SER A 263 24.04 -6.38 -14.27
CA SER A 263 24.22 -7.59 -15.10
C SER A 263 24.28 -7.38 -16.62
N ALA A 264 23.98 -6.18 -17.13
CA ALA A 264 24.13 -5.88 -18.56
C ALA A 264 25.56 -5.42 -18.87
N THR A 265 26.52 -6.35 -18.77
CA THR A 265 27.89 -6.10 -19.21
C THR A 265 27.92 -5.88 -20.72
N THR A 266 28.35 -4.69 -21.08
CA THR A 266 28.79 -4.26 -22.41
C THR A 266 29.66 -5.31 -23.10
N ALA A 267 29.15 -5.93 -24.16
CA ALA A 267 29.98 -6.59 -25.15
C ALA A 267 30.60 -5.50 -26.04
N PRO A 268 31.93 -5.42 -26.20
CA PRO A 268 32.53 -4.49 -27.14
C PRO A 268 32.20 -4.97 -28.56
N LEU A 269 31.64 -4.07 -29.38
CA LEU A 269 31.58 -4.25 -30.82
C LEU A 269 33.01 -4.22 -31.36
N GLY A 270 33.59 -5.40 -31.56
CA GLY A 270 34.78 -5.59 -32.39
C GLY A 270 34.35 -5.94 -33.81
N GLY A 271 34.89 -5.21 -34.80
CA GLY A 271 34.71 -5.46 -36.24
C GLY A 271 34.59 -4.18 -37.04
#